data_AF-A0A0K9GBJ5-F1
#
_entry.id   AF-A0A0K9GBJ5-F1
#
_cell.length_a   1.000
_cell.length_b   1.000
_cell.length_c   1.000
_cell.angle_alpha   90.00
_cell.angle_beta   90.00
_cell.angle_gamma   90.00
#
_symmetry.space_group_name_H-M   'P 1'
#
loop_
_entity.id
_entity.type
_entity.pdbx_description
1 polymer ?
#
loop_
_entity_poly.entity_id
_entity_poly.type
_entity_poly.pdbx_seq_one_letter_code
_entity_poly.pdbx_strand_id
1 'polypeptide(L)'
;MARKKQSQRKPAAKQEDTSLHLGDLLNDDVLGKLRQKKGEWEEAEKKRQEEAERQKREERKRREKNKSFEELLNESDLNWKKFKG
;
A
#
# COMPACT_ATOMS: atom_id res chain seq x y z
N MET A 1 71.46 6.89 8.79
CA MET A 1 70.29 7.72 8.40
C MET A 1 69.47 6.96 7.35
N ALA A 2 68.43 6.22 7.75
CA ALA A 2 67.65 5.36 6.85
C ALA A 2 66.48 6.13 6.22
N ARG A 3 66.43 6.23 4.89
CA ARG A 3 65.30 6.83 4.14
C ARG A 3 64.08 5.90 4.21
N LYS A 4 63.05 6.34 4.93
CA LYS A 4 61.73 5.69 4.98
C LYS A 4 61.02 5.89 3.64
N LYS A 5 60.96 4.82 2.84
CA LYS A 5 60.34 4.80 1.51
C LYS A 5 58.83 5.02 1.66
N GLN A 6 58.37 6.17 1.19
CA GLN A 6 56.99 6.62 1.21
C GLN A 6 56.16 5.69 0.32
N SER A 7 55.29 4.90 0.95
CA SER A 7 54.38 3.97 0.27
C SER A 7 53.34 4.76 -0.51
N GLN A 8 53.43 4.72 -1.84
CA GLN A 8 52.42 5.22 -2.74
C GLN A 8 51.17 4.34 -2.61
N ARG A 9 50.12 4.87 -1.98
CA ARG A 9 48.79 4.26 -1.98
C ARG A 9 48.22 4.41 -3.39
N LYS A 10 48.11 3.28 -4.10
CA LYS A 10 47.37 3.19 -5.37
C LYS A 10 45.90 3.57 -5.11
N PRO A 11 45.24 4.32 -6.00
CA PRO A 11 43.81 4.54 -5.89
C PRO A 11 43.10 3.20 -6.06
N ALA A 12 42.20 2.88 -5.12
CA ALA A 12 41.32 1.72 -5.22
C ALA A 12 40.52 1.85 -6.52
N ALA A 13 40.59 0.82 -7.37
CA ALA A 13 39.74 0.70 -8.52
C ALA A 13 38.29 0.88 -8.04
N LYS A 14 37.59 1.86 -8.61
CA LYS A 14 36.14 1.95 -8.51
C LYS A 14 35.62 0.59 -8.92
N GLN A 15 35.00 -0.11 -7.97
CA GLN A 15 34.18 -1.27 -8.27
C GLN A 15 33.15 -0.75 -9.27
N GLU A 16 33.34 -1.10 -10.54
CA GLU A 16 32.32 -0.88 -11.54
C GLU A 16 31.07 -1.57 -11.01
N ASP A 17 30.02 -0.79 -10.82
CA ASP A 17 28.64 -1.20 -10.59
C ASP A 17 28.17 -2.05 -11.77
N THR A 18 28.78 -3.21 -11.94
CA THR A 18 28.27 -4.35 -12.71
C THR A 18 27.26 -5.06 -11.82
N SER A 19 26.33 -4.29 -11.25
CA SER A 19 25.04 -4.84 -10.85
C SER A 19 24.34 -5.16 -12.15
N LEU A 20 24.71 -6.30 -12.75
CA LEU A 20 23.89 -7.02 -13.70
C LEU A 20 22.51 -7.01 -13.08
N HIS A 21 21.63 -6.17 -13.61
CA HIS A 21 20.31 -6.01 -13.04
C HIS A 21 19.70 -7.41 -13.05
N LEU A 22 19.02 -7.81 -11.98
CA LEU A 22 18.37 -9.12 -11.94
C LEU A 22 17.43 -9.33 -13.14
N GLY A 23 16.97 -8.22 -13.74
CA GLY A 23 16.26 -8.19 -15.02
C GLY A 23 17.07 -8.62 -16.25
N ASP A 24 18.38 -8.33 -16.33
CA ASP A 24 19.25 -8.78 -17.44
C ASP A 24 19.59 -10.28 -17.37
N LEU A 25 19.48 -10.89 -16.18
CA LEU A 25 19.70 -12.33 -15.95
C LEU A 25 18.42 -13.16 -16.13
N LEU A 26 17.25 -12.51 -16.01
CA LEU A 26 15.96 -13.16 -16.20
C LEU A 26 15.59 -13.12 -17.69
N ASN A 27 15.18 -14.26 -18.22
CA ASN A 27 14.67 -14.33 -19.59
C ASN A 27 13.45 -13.38 -19.73
N ASP A 28 13.41 -12.54 -20.76
CA ASP A 28 12.35 -11.55 -21.00
C ASP A 28 10.94 -12.16 -20.94
N ASP A 29 10.80 -13.42 -21.34
CA ASP A 29 9.55 -14.18 -21.23
C ASP A 29 9.06 -14.34 -19.78
N VAL A 30 9.98 -14.56 -18.83
CA VAL A 30 9.67 -14.70 -17.39
C VAL A 30 9.28 -13.35 -16.80
N LEU A 31 9.96 -12.27 -17.18
CA LEU A 31 9.60 -10.91 -16.79
C LEU A 31 8.24 -10.50 -17.35
N GLY A 32 7.93 -10.87 -18.59
CA GLY A 32 6.62 -10.68 -19.21
C GLY A 32 5.51 -11.35 -18.41
N LYS A 33 5.69 -12.63 -18.06
CA LYS A 33 4.72 -13.39 -17.23
C LYS A 33 4.52 -12.77 -15.85
N LEU A 34 5.59 -12.30 -15.20
CA LEU A 34 5.50 -11.63 -13.90
C LEU A 34 4.75 -10.31 -13.98
N ARG A 35 5.02 -9.49 -15.01
CA ARG A 35 4.29 -8.23 -15.25
C ARG A 35 2.82 -8.47 -15.56
N GLN A 36 2.51 -9.48 -16.36
CA GLN A 36 1.13 -9.85 -16.67
C GLN A 36 0.38 -10.25 -15.39
N LYS A 37 0.95 -11.17 -14.57
CA LYS A 37 0.33 -11.55 -13.30
C LYS A 37 0.19 -10.38 -12.33
N LYS A 38 1.17 -9.48 -12.28
CA LYS A 38 1.07 -8.27 -11.46
C LYS A 38 -0.13 -7.41 -11.88
N GLY A 39 -0.33 -7.20 -13.18
CA GLY A 39 -1.48 -6.45 -13.71
C GLY A 39 -2.81 -7.12 -13.37
N GLU A 40 -2.92 -8.43 -13.56
CA GLU A 40 -4.12 -9.21 -13.21
C GLU A 40 -4.46 -9.09 -11.71
N TRP A 41 -3.44 -9.10 -10.85
CA TRP A 41 -3.62 -8.98 -9.40
C TRP A 41 -4.04 -7.58 -8.99
N GLU A 42 -3.43 -6.54 -9.57
CA GLU A 42 -3.81 -5.15 -9.31
C GLU A 42 -5.26 -4.88 -9.72
N GLU A 43 -5.69 -5.42 -10.86
CA GLU A 43 -7.07 -5.27 -11.35
C GLU A 43 -8.08 -6.03 -10.47
N ALA A 44 -7.74 -7.25 -10.04
CA ALA A 44 -8.54 -8.02 -9.09
C ALA A 44 -8.65 -7.35 -7.72
N GLU A 45 -7.54 -6.82 -7.20
CA GLU A 45 -7.49 -6.10 -5.92
C GLU A 45 -8.36 -4.83 -5.97
N LYS A 46 -8.23 -4.05 -7.05
CA LYS A 46 -9.02 -2.84 -7.25
C LYS A 46 -10.52 -3.14 -7.29
N LYS A 47 -10.92 -4.18 -8.03
CA LYS A 47 -12.32 -4.61 -8.10
C LYS A 47 -12.87 -5.07 -6.74
N ARG A 48 -12.06 -5.78 -5.96
CA ARG A 48 -12.42 -6.22 -4.61
C ARG A 48 -12.58 -5.05 -3.63
N GLN A 49 -11.72 -4.03 -3.73
CA GLN A 49 -11.83 -2.83 -2.89
C GLN A 49 -13.08 -2.02 -3.23
N GLU A 50 -13.39 -1.83 -4.51
CA GLU A 50 -14.60 -1.14 -4.96
C GLU A 50 -15.88 -1.85 -4.48
N GLU A 51 -15.90 -3.18 -4.56
CA GLU A 51 -17.04 -3.98 -4.08
C GLU A 51 -17.18 -3.91 -2.55
N ALA A 52 -16.08 -4.01 -1.80
CA ALA A 52 -16.10 -3.89 -0.35
C ALA A 52 -16.57 -2.51 0.12
N GLU A 53 -16.14 -1.44 -0.54
CA GLU A 53 -16.58 -0.08 -0.21
C GLU A 53 -18.06 0.12 -0.51
N ARG A 54 -18.53 -0.44 -1.63
CA ARG A 54 -19.95 -0.42 -1.99
C ARG A 54 -20.81 -1.16 -0.97
N GLN A 55 -20.41 -2.37 -0.56
CA GLN A 55 -21.13 -3.13 0.46
C GLN A 55 -21.15 -2.40 1.80
N LYS A 56 -20.03 -1.81 2.23
CA LYS A 56 -19.96 -1.04 3.48
C LYS A 56 -20.90 0.18 3.46
N ARG A 57 -21.05 0.82 2.30
CA ARG A 57 -21.97 1.96 2.13
C ARG A 57 -23.44 1.54 2.16
N GLU A 58 -23.76 0.40 1.54
CA GLU A 58 -25.12 -0.16 1.57
C GLU A 58 -25.49 -0.68 2.96
N GLU A 59 -24.55 -1.31 3.67
CA GLU A 59 -24.73 -1.76 5.04
C GLU A 59 -24.97 -0.59 6.00
N ARG A 60 -24.21 0.50 5.88
CA ARG A 60 -24.44 1.72 6.68
C ARG A 60 -25.85 2.28 6.46
N LYS A 61 -26.26 2.42 5.20
CA LYS A 61 -27.62 2.88 4.86
C LYS A 61 -28.71 1.97 5.39
N ARG A 62 -28.49 0.65 5.34
CA ARG A 62 -29.47 -0.33 5.85
C ARG A 62 -29.53 -0.31 7.36
N ARG A 63 -28.38 -0.21 8.04
CA ARG A 63 -28.31 -0.06 9.49
C ARG A 63 -29.02 1.22 9.91
N GLU A 64 -28.69 2.38 9.35
CA GLU A 64 -29.38 3.66 9.63
C GLU A 64 -30.90 3.58 9.45
N LYS A 65 -31.37 2.96 8.36
CA LYS A 65 -32.82 2.75 8.12
C LYS A 65 -33.49 1.80 9.12
N ASN A 66 -32.74 0.88 9.71
CA ASN A 66 -33.23 -0.09 10.70
C ASN A 66 -32.82 0.27 12.14
N LYS A 67 -32.14 1.40 12.37
CA LYS A 67 -31.83 1.85 13.73
C LYS A 67 -33.12 2.17 14.45
N SER A 68 -33.17 1.79 15.72
CA SER A 68 -34.26 2.21 16.59
C SER A 68 -34.18 3.72 16.84
N PHE A 69 -35.31 4.36 17.11
CA PHE A 69 -35.35 5.79 17.44
C PHE A 69 -34.43 6.15 18.61
N GLU A 70 -34.29 5.25 19.59
CA GLU A 70 -33.41 5.44 20.76
C GLU A 70 -31.93 5.49 20.38
N GLU A 71 -31.47 4.66 19.44
CA GLU A 71 -30.10 4.70 18.94
C GLU A 71 -29.84 5.97 18.13
N LEU A 72 -30.77 6.34 17.24
CA LEU A 72 -30.68 7.60 16.48
C LEU A 72 -30.66 8.82 17.42
N LEU A 73 -31.47 8.78 18.49
CA LEU A 73 -31.56 9.85 19.47
C LEU A 73 -30.28 9.94 20.31
N ASN A 74 -29.72 8.81 20.75
CA ASN A 74 -28.47 8.77 21.52
C ASN A 74 -27.24 9.15 20.68
N GLU A 75 -27.24 8.87 19.37
CA GLU A 75 -26.20 9.33 18.45
C GLU A 75 -26.32 10.82 18.12
N SER A 76 -27.51 11.40 18.24
CA SER A 76 -27.73 12.83 18.08
C SER A 76 -27.48 13.58 19.39
N ASP A 77 -26.99 14.83 19.34
CA ASP A 77 -26.88 15.70 20.53
C ASP A 77 -28.25 16.17 21.08
N LEU A 78 -29.35 15.51 20.71
CA LEU A 78 -30.70 15.85 21.12
C LEU A 78 -31.04 15.19 22.46
N ASN A 79 -30.96 15.97 23.52
CA ASN A 79 -31.44 15.55 24.82
C ASN A 79 -32.97 15.74 24.90
N TRP A 80 -33.74 14.68 24.69
CA TRP A 80 -35.22 14.69 24.72
C TRP A 80 -35.83 15.26 26.00
N LYS A 81 -35.11 15.19 27.14
CA LYS A 81 -35.55 15.79 28.41
C LYS A 81 -35.65 17.32 28.33
N LYS A 82 -34.93 17.96 27.39
CA LYS A 82 -35.03 19.40 27.12
C LYS A 82 -36.28 19.78 26.33
N PHE A 83 -36.92 18.83 25.64
CA PHE A 83 -38.09 19.07 24.79
C PHE A 83 -39.41 18.66 25.42
N LYS A 84 -39.39 17.85 26.49
CA LYS A 84 -40.59 17.49 27.28
C LYS A 84 -40.81 18.41 28.49
N GLY A 85 -40.42 19.67 28.37
CA GLY A 85 -40.76 20.72 29.34
C GLY A 85 -42.24 21.02 29.34
#